data_AF-A0A2C5XRG3-F1
#
_entry.id   AF-A0A2C5XRG3-F1
#
_cell.length_a   1.000
_cell.length_b   1.000
_cell.length_c   1.000
_cell.angle_alpha   90.00
_cell.angle_beta   90.00
_cell.angle_gamma   90.00
#
_symmetry.space_group_name_H-M   'P 1'
#
loop_
_entity.id
_entity.type
_entity.pdbx_description
1 polymer ?
#
loop_
_entity_poly.entity_id
_entity_poly.type
_entity_poly.pdbx_seq_one_letter_code
_entity_poly.pdbx_strand_id
1 'polypeptide(L)'
;MLNSTCNSTLEDLRISRGDEVLLVGPLDFHDLARVIAASCTLIAVAMSLYLAWMHALHYTQPREQRYIIRILFMVPVYAVSSYLQLQWYWHAIYFQVISDCYEAFAIASFFALLCHYVAPDLHAQKAYFREMRPIKAWVWPVNWFAACCGRHRGPWRTPASGLTWFNIIWIGIYHYCFIRVAMTISAVVSQYFGRYCESSNSPVFGHIWEETPADRVKETR
;
A
#
# COMPACT_ATOMS: atom_id res chain seq x y z
N MET A 1 -31.32 -18.02 -3.04
CA MET A 1 -31.23 -16.55 -3.20
C MET A 1 -30.03 -16.09 -2.39
N LEU A 2 -28.99 -15.57 -3.05
CA LEU A 2 -27.87 -14.96 -2.34
C LEU A 2 -28.35 -13.60 -1.85
N ASN A 3 -28.33 -13.39 -0.53
CA ASN A 3 -28.77 -12.14 0.08
C ASN A 3 -27.79 -11.02 -0.30
N SER A 4 -28.20 -10.09 -1.16
CA SER A 4 -27.37 -9.01 -1.68
C SER A 4 -27.41 -7.73 -0.85
N THR A 5 -28.15 -7.73 0.26
CA THR A 5 -28.19 -6.60 1.20
C THR A 5 -27.17 -6.82 2.31
N CYS A 6 -26.20 -5.91 2.41
CA CYS A 6 -25.32 -5.79 3.55
C CYS A 6 -26.14 -5.25 4.73
N ASN A 7 -26.13 -5.94 5.88
CA ASN A 7 -26.78 -5.43 7.09
C ASN A 7 -25.80 -4.54 7.85
N SER A 8 -25.62 -3.29 7.37
CA SER A 8 -24.65 -2.30 7.89
C SER A 8 -25.08 -1.63 9.20
N THR A 9 -26.06 -2.20 9.94
CA THR A 9 -26.67 -1.57 11.12
C THR A 9 -25.68 -1.22 12.24
N LEU A 10 -24.47 -1.77 12.25
CA LEU A 10 -23.41 -1.42 13.21
C LEU A 10 -22.45 -0.33 12.69
N GLU A 11 -22.26 -0.19 11.38
CA GLU A 11 -21.37 0.80 10.76
C GLU A 11 -22.05 2.18 10.64
N ASP A 12 -23.39 2.20 10.49
CA ASP A 12 -24.21 3.41 10.48
C ASP A 12 -24.51 3.98 11.88
N LEU A 13 -24.03 3.34 12.95
CA LEU A 13 -24.16 3.87 14.31
C LEU A 13 -23.30 5.12 14.45
N ARG A 14 -23.93 6.28 14.32
CA ARG A 14 -23.34 7.57 14.62
C ARG A 14 -22.95 7.58 16.10
N ILE A 15 -21.66 7.65 16.39
CA ILE A 15 -21.16 7.97 17.74
C ILE A 15 -21.78 9.33 18.11
N SER A 16 -22.85 9.26 18.89
CA SER A 16 -23.57 10.43 19.37
C SER A 16 -22.94 10.83 20.68
N ARG A 17 -22.69 12.13 20.82
CA ARG A 17 -22.10 12.73 22.01
C ARG A 17 -22.96 12.37 23.23
N GLY A 18 -22.53 11.39 24.04
CA GLY A 18 -23.27 10.89 25.20
C GLY A 18 -23.46 9.36 25.31
N ASP A 19 -23.13 8.55 24.29
CA ASP A 19 -23.25 7.07 24.35
C ASP A 19 -21.99 6.35 24.88
N GLU A 20 -20.94 7.10 25.20
CA GLU A 20 -19.62 6.58 25.55
C GLU A 20 -19.30 6.72 27.05
N VAL A 21 -18.59 5.72 27.59
CA VAL A 21 -18.21 5.67 29.01
C VAL A 21 -17.20 6.77 29.32
N LEU A 22 -17.57 7.69 30.21
CA LEU A 22 -16.69 8.75 30.72
C LEU A 22 -15.54 8.12 31.51
N LEU A 23 -14.30 8.28 31.03
CA LEU A 23 -13.11 7.68 31.67
C LEU A 23 -12.47 8.60 32.72
N VAL A 24 -12.35 9.91 32.45
CA VAL A 24 -11.72 10.90 33.35
C VAL A 24 -12.37 12.28 33.20
N GLY A 25 -13.23 12.67 34.15
CA GLY A 25 -13.88 13.99 34.14
C GLY A 25 -14.93 14.15 33.03
N PRO A 26 -15.06 15.32 32.38
CA PRO A 26 -16.02 15.56 31.29
C PRO A 26 -15.51 15.13 29.90
N LEU A 27 -14.43 14.34 29.82
CA LEU A 27 -13.80 13.94 28.56
C LEU A 27 -14.25 12.54 28.14
N ASP A 28 -14.79 12.46 26.92
CA ASP A 28 -15.17 11.23 26.25
C ASP A 28 -13.92 10.46 25.74
N PHE A 29 -14.03 9.13 25.62
CA PHE A 29 -12.94 8.29 25.10
C PHE A 29 -12.51 8.73 23.69
N HIS A 30 -13.48 9.07 22.85
CA HIS A 30 -13.21 9.53 21.50
C HIS A 30 -12.45 10.86 21.44
N ASP A 31 -12.73 11.80 22.35
CA ASP A 31 -12.01 13.07 22.42
C ASP A 31 -10.56 12.88 22.89
N LEU A 32 -10.32 11.99 23.87
CA LEU A 32 -8.96 11.63 24.27
C LEU A 32 -8.18 10.99 23.10
N ALA A 33 -8.81 10.05 22.38
CA ALA A 33 -8.22 9.39 21.24
C ALA A 33 -7.85 10.39 20.13
N ARG A 34 -8.71 11.36 19.82
CA ARG A 34 -8.42 12.43 18.85
C ARG A 34 -7.21 13.27 19.26
N VAL A 35 -7.10 13.68 20.52
CA VAL A 35 -5.98 14.51 21.00
C VAL A 35 -4.65 13.75 20.92
N ILE A 36 -4.64 12.48 21.35
CA ILE A 36 -3.44 11.64 21.28
C ILE A 36 -3.06 11.38 19.82
N ALA A 37 -4.01 10.97 18.98
CA ALA A 37 -3.76 10.72 17.56
C ALA A 37 -3.27 11.98 16.84
N ALA A 38 -3.86 13.14 17.09
CA ALA A 38 -3.44 14.42 16.51
C ALA A 38 -2.01 14.80 16.91
N SER A 39 -1.66 14.67 18.19
CA SER A 39 -0.32 15.00 18.67
C SER A 39 0.75 14.08 18.07
N CYS A 40 0.51 12.76 18.05
CA CYS A 40 1.40 11.79 17.39
C CYS A 40 1.53 12.07 15.89
N THR A 41 0.42 12.38 15.21
CA THR A 41 0.40 12.70 13.78
C THR A 41 1.22 13.94 13.48
N LEU A 42 1.06 15.01 14.26
CA LEU A 42 1.83 16.25 14.11
C LEU A 42 3.32 16.00 14.29
N ILE A 43 3.72 15.22 15.30
CA ILE A 43 5.14 14.87 15.53
C ILE A 43 5.68 14.06 14.35
N ALA A 44 4.96 13.03 13.90
CA ALA A 44 5.39 12.19 12.78
C ALA A 44 5.54 12.99 11.48
N VAL A 45 4.58 13.87 11.18
CA VAL A 45 4.61 14.76 10.02
C VAL A 45 5.77 15.75 10.13
N ALA A 46 5.96 16.41 11.27
CA ALA A 46 7.04 17.37 11.48
C ALA A 46 8.41 16.70 11.33
N MET A 47 8.61 15.52 11.91
CA MET A 47 9.84 14.76 11.76
C MET A 47 10.08 14.37 10.30
N SER A 48 9.07 13.82 9.60
CA SER A 48 9.24 13.43 8.20
C SER A 48 9.55 14.62 7.29
N LEU A 49 8.85 15.75 7.47
CA LEU A 49 9.11 16.99 6.74
C LEU A 49 10.52 17.53 7.03
N TYR A 50 10.99 17.46 8.27
CA TYR A 50 12.36 17.84 8.62
C TYR A 50 13.40 16.97 7.90
N LEU A 51 13.21 15.64 7.88
CA LEU A 51 14.09 14.75 7.13
C LEU A 51 14.05 15.05 5.63
N ALA A 52 12.86 15.32 5.06
CA ALA A 52 12.69 15.64 3.65
C ALA A 52 13.39 16.96 3.31
N TRP A 53 13.27 17.94 4.19
CA TRP A 53 13.94 19.24 4.08
C TRP A 53 15.47 19.09 4.12
N MET A 54 16.00 18.29 5.04
CA MET A 54 17.45 18.02 5.12
C MET A 54 17.99 17.37 3.84
N HIS A 55 17.25 16.42 3.25
CA HIS A 55 17.59 15.83 1.96
C HIS A 55 17.47 16.84 0.81
N ALA A 56 16.53 17.79 0.87
CA ALA A 56 16.38 18.83 -0.14
C ALA A 56 17.48 19.91 -0.06
N LEU A 57 17.97 20.23 1.15
CA LEU A 57 19.07 21.17 1.32
C LEU A 57 20.42 20.61 0.85
N HIS A 58 20.69 19.33 1.11
CA HIS A 58 21.95 18.69 0.73
C HIS A 58 21.82 17.92 -0.60
N TYR A 59 21.29 18.57 -1.64
CA TYR A 59 20.91 17.93 -2.91
C TYR A 59 22.12 17.60 -3.83
N THR A 60 22.97 16.66 -3.40
CA THR A 60 24.20 16.28 -4.10
C THR A 60 23.97 15.33 -5.28
N GLN A 61 23.01 14.41 -5.17
CA GLN A 61 22.69 13.42 -6.20
C GLN A 61 21.20 13.48 -6.55
N PRO A 62 20.81 14.30 -7.55
CA PRO A 62 19.42 14.66 -7.76
C PRO A 62 18.54 13.47 -8.15
N ARG A 63 19.10 12.49 -8.87
CA ARG A 63 18.38 11.30 -9.33
C ARG A 63 17.95 10.41 -8.16
N GLU A 64 18.86 10.16 -7.22
CA GLU A 64 18.63 9.28 -6.06
C GLU A 64 17.78 9.97 -5.00
N GLN A 65 18.11 11.22 -4.65
CA GLN A 65 17.38 11.97 -3.64
C GLN A 65 15.91 12.20 -4.00
N ARG A 66 15.58 12.35 -5.29
CA ARG A 66 14.18 12.47 -5.71
C ARG A 66 13.35 11.25 -5.32
N TYR A 67 13.89 10.04 -5.42
CA TYR A 67 13.18 8.83 -5.01
C TYR A 67 13.14 8.68 -3.49
N ILE A 68 14.22 9.03 -2.78
CA ILE A 68 14.27 9.02 -1.31
C ILE A 68 13.19 9.95 -0.73
N ILE A 69 13.11 11.18 -1.24
CA ILE A 69 12.11 12.17 -0.80
C ILE A 69 10.68 11.64 -1.03
N ARG A 70 10.40 11.01 -2.20
CA ARG A 70 9.10 10.39 -2.48
C ARG A 70 8.72 9.28 -1.49
N ILE A 71 9.68 8.43 -1.12
CA ILE A 71 9.45 7.35 -0.15
C ILE A 71 9.22 7.95 1.25
N LEU A 72 9.98 8.98 1.62
CA LEU A 72 9.84 9.61 2.93
C LEU A 72 8.49 10.30 3.13
N PHE A 73 7.89 10.82 2.05
CA PHE A 73 6.52 11.34 2.05
C PHE A 73 5.43 10.28 2.32
N MET A 74 5.76 8.98 2.35
CA MET A 74 4.83 7.93 2.79
C MET A 74 4.39 8.13 4.24
N VAL A 75 5.33 8.45 5.14
CA VAL A 75 5.04 8.61 6.58
C VAL A 75 3.98 9.69 6.85
N PRO A 76 4.08 10.93 6.33
CA PRO A 76 3.07 11.95 6.58
C PRO A 76 1.73 11.63 5.91
N VAL A 77 1.72 11.00 4.73
CA VAL A 77 0.48 10.57 4.08
C VAL A 77 -0.27 9.56 4.94
N TYR A 78 0.43 8.56 5.47
CA TYR A 78 -0.17 7.55 6.36
C TYR A 78 -0.62 8.17 7.68
N ALA A 79 0.22 8.99 8.32
CA ALA A 79 -0.13 9.60 9.60
C ALA A 79 -1.36 10.50 9.49
N VAL A 80 -1.43 11.33 8.43
CA VAL A 80 -2.60 12.18 8.17
C VAL A 80 -3.82 11.32 7.85
N SER A 81 -3.71 10.34 6.94
CA SER A 81 -4.83 9.46 6.59
C SER A 81 -5.40 8.76 7.83
N SER A 82 -4.56 8.17 8.69
CA SER A 82 -5.02 7.51 9.92
C SER A 82 -5.74 8.47 10.87
N TYR A 83 -5.27 9.72 11.00
CA TYR A 83 -5.98 10.73 11.79
C TYR A 83 -7.32 11.12 11.16
N LEU A 84 -7.39 11.27 9.83
CA LEU A 84 -8.63 11.61 9.13
C LEU A 84 -9.67 10.48 9.20
N GLN A 85 -9.23 9.22 9.17
CA GLN A 85 -10.09 8.06 9.40
C GLN A 85 -10.73 8.11 10.79
N LEU A 86 -9.96 8.48 11.82
CA LEU A 86 -10.48 8.64 13.18
C LEU A 86 -11.46 9.82 13.31
N GLN A 87 -11.18 10.93 12.61
CA GLN A 87 -12.00 12.14 12.67
C GLN A 87 -13.31 12.00 11.87
N TRP A 88 -13.28 11.29 10.75
CA TRP A 88 -14.40 11.08 9.83
C TRP A 88 -14.57 9.61 9.50
N TYR A 89 -15.06 8.83 10.46
CA TYR A 89 -15.33 7.40 10.32
C TYR A 89 -16.18 7.07 9.07
N TRP A 90 -17.17 7.91 8.74
CA TRP A 90 -18.03 7.72 7.56
C TRP A 90 -17.28 7.75 6.22
N HIS A 91 -16.12 8.40 6.18
CA HIS A 91 -15.27 8.49 4.98
C HIS A 91 -13.94 7.75 5.17
N ALA A 92 -13.81 6.90 6.18
CA ALA A 92 -12.56 6.21 6.50
C ALA A 92 -12.02 5.41 5.30
N ILE A 93 -12.90 4.73 4.56
CA ILE A 93 -12.56 3.95 3.37
C ILE A 93 -11.87 4.82 2.29
N TYR A 94 -12.33 6.07 2.08
CA TYR A 94 -11.70 6.96 1.11
C TYR A 94 -10.28 7.35 1.52
N PHE A 95 -10.05 7.60 2.81
CA PHE A 95 -8.71 7.90 3.33
C PHE A 95 -7.80 6.68 3.30
N GLN A 96 -8.34 5.49 3.57
CA GLN A 96 -7.62 4.22 3.48
C GLN A 96 -7.12 3.96 2.05
N VAL A 97 -7.99 4.16 1.06
CA VAL A 97 -7.66 4.05 -0.37
C VAL A 97 -6.49 4.95 -0.78
N ILE A 98 -6.43 6.19 -0.27
CA ILE A 98 -5.31 7.11 -0.56
C ILE A 98 -3.97 6.54 -0.07
N SER A 99 -3.93 5.99 1.14
CA SER A 99 -2.74 5.36 1.71
C SER A 99 -2.30 4.14 0.90
N ASP A 100 -3.25 3.28 0.54
CA ASP A 100 -2.97 2.06 -0.23
C ASP A 100 -2.46 2.35 -1.64
N CYS A 101 -2.98 3.40 -2.29
CA CYS A 101 -2.45 3.90 -3.55
C CYS A 101 -1.01 4.41 -3.40
N TYR A 102 -0.71 5.10 -2.30
CA TYR A 102 0.63 5.62 -2.04
C TYR A 102 1.64 4.49 -1.78
N GLU A 103 1.21 3.37 -1.18
CA GLU A 103 2.05 2.17 -0.99
C GLU A 103 2.63 1.67 -2.31
N ALA A 104 1.78 1.55 -3.34
CA ALA A 104 2.20 1.14 -4.67
C ALA A 104 3.24 2.11 -5.26
N PHE A 105 2.98 3.41 -5.17
CA PHE A 105 3.90 4.44 -5.65
C PHE A 105 5.26 4.42 -4.91
N ALA A 106 5.24 4.16 -3.60
CA ALA A 106 6.44 4.04 -2.78
C ALA A 106 7.28 2.82 -3.20
N ILE A 107 6.65 1.66 -3.46
CA ILE A 107 7.34 0.46 -3.95
C ILE A 107 8.00 0.71 -5.31
N ALA A 108 7.31 1.38 -6.24
CA ALA A 108 7.89 1.74 -7.55
C ALA A 108 9.09 2.68 -7.39
N SER A 109 9.00 3.66 -6.49
CA SER A 109 10.09 4.60 -6.21
C SER A 109 11.28 3.92 -5.54
N PHE A 110 11.04 2.98 -4.62
CA PHE A 110 12.09 2.18 -3.97
C PHE A 110 12.81 1.28 -4.97
N PHE A 111 12.09 0.61 -5.86
CA PHE A 111 12.69 -0.18 -6.91
C PHE A 111 13.55 0.65 -7.87
N ALA A 112 13.06 1.83 -8.27
CA ALA A 112 13.84 2.76 -9.09
C ALA A 112 15.11 3.24 -8.37
N LEU A 113 15.04 3.48 -7.07
CA LEU A 113 16.21 3.83 -6.25
C LEU A 113 17.26 2.70 -6.24
N LEU A 114 16.83 1.45 -5.99
CA LEU A 114 17.72 0.28 -6.03
C LEU A 114 18.38 0.13 -7.41
N CYS A 115 17.62 0.38 -8.48
CA CYS A 115 18.14 0.37 -9.85
C CYS A 115 19.27 1.39 -10.05
N HIS A 116 19.15 2.59 -9.48
CA HIS A 116 20.17 3.64 -9.53
C HIS A 116 21.40 3.31 -8.69
N TYR A 117 21.23 2.71 -7.52
CA TYR A 117 22.35 2.27 -6.69
C TYR A 117 23.16 1.12 -7.29
N VAL A 118 22.52 0.27 -8.10
CA VAL A 118 23.21 -0.80 -8.82
C VAL A 118 24.07 -0.25 -9.95
N ALA A 119 23.52 0.68 -10.75
CA ALA A 119 24.26 1.33 -11.82
C ALA A 119 23.62 2.69 -12.18
N PRO A 120 24.42 3.75 -12.36
CA PRO A 120 23.89 5.09 -12.67
C PRO A 120 23.28 5.19 -14.08
N ASP A 121 23.72 4.34 -15.01
CA ASP A 121 23.30 4.34 -16.41
C ASP A 121 22.56 3.08 -16.82
N LEU A 122 21.56 3.23 -17.71
CA LEU A 122 20.79 2.11 -18.25
C LEU A 122 21.69 1.11 -19.02
N HIS A 123 22.72 1.59 -19.71
CA HIS A 123 23.67 0.73 -20.43
C HIS A 123 24.56 -0.05 -19.47
N ALA A 124 25.10 0.61 -18.44
CA ALA A 124 25.89 -0.02 -17.38
C ALA A 124 25.04 -1.05 -16.60
N GLN A 125 23.78 -0.72 -16.31
CA GLN A 125 22.84 -1.62 -15.68
C GLN A 125 22.59 -2.87 -16.52
N LYS A 126 22.33 -2.70 -17.84
CA LYS A 126 22.16 -3.83 -18.76
C LYS A 126 23.42 -4.68 -18.89
N ALA A 127 24.61 -4.08 -18.84
CA ALA A 127 25.88 -4.79 -18.84
C ALA A 127 26.06 -5.61 -17.55
N TYR A 128 25.84 -5.00 -16.40
CA TYR A 128 25.91 -5.65 -15.09
C TYR A 128 24.95 -6.85 -14.98
N PHE A 129 23.70 -6.71 -15.44
CA PHE A 129 22.73 -7.81 -15.46
C PHE A 129 22.99 -8.88 -16.53
N ARG A 130 23.83 -8.63 -17.53
CA ARG A 130 24.26 -9.68 -18.47
C ARG A 130 25.33 -10.60 -17.86
N GLU A 131 26.18 -10.05 -17.01
CA GLU A 131 27.28 -10.77 -16.36
C GLU A 131 26.83 -11.58 -15.15
N MET A 132 25.72 -11.20 -14.50
CA MET A 132 25.16 -11.94 -13.36
C MET A 132 24.67 -13.35 -13.73
N ARG A 133 25.38 -14.37 -13.23
CA ARG A 133 24.98 -15.79 -13.16
C ARG A 133 25.51 -16.39 -11.84
N PRO A 134 24.77 -17.22 -11.08
CA PRO A 134 23.46 -17.84 -11.35
C PRO A 134 22.27 -17.07 -10.77
N ILE A 135 21.12 -17.16 -11.45
CA ILE A 135 19.86 -16.56 -11.00
C ILE A 135 19.18 -17.54 -10.03
N LYS A 136 18.88 -17.08 -8.82
CA LYS A 136 18.15 -17.87 -7.81
C LYS A 136 16.76 -18.25 -8.35
N ALA A 137 16.26 -19.43 -7.98
CA ALA A 137 14.89 -19.82 -8.28
C ALA A 137 13.89 -18.75 -7.79
N TRP A 138 12.74 -18.66 -8.46
CA TRP A 138 11.69 -17.70 -8.12
C TRP A 138 11.26 -17.83 -6.65
N VAL A 139 10.63 -16.80 -6.10
CA VAL A 139 10.06 -16.90 -4.74
C VAL A 139 8.73 -17.64 -4.83
N TRP A 140 8.30 -18.27 -3.73
CA TRP A 140 6.94 -18.79 -3.61
C TRP A 140 5.93 -17.61 -3.70
N PRO A 141 4.81 -17.69 -4.44
CA PRO A 141 4.18 -18.88 -5.04
C PRO A 141 4.58 -19.17 -6.51
N VAL A 142 5.37 -18.32 -7.16
CA VAL A 142 5.75 -18.48 -8.59
C VAL A 142 6.50 -19.80 -8.82
N ASN A 143 7.30 -20.26 -7.85
CA ASN A 143 7.93 -21.58 -7.90
C ASN A 143 6.95 -22.76 -7.98
N TRP A 144 5.79 -22.64 -7.32
CA TRP A 144 4.74 -23.65 -7.35
C TRP A 144 3.99 -23.60 -8.69
N PHE A 145 3.64 -22.41 -9.18
CA PHE A 145 3.06 -22.24 -10.51
C PHE A 145 3.98 -22.74 -11.62
N ALA A 146 5.29 -22.50 -11.51
CA ALA A 146 6.26 -23.08 -12.42
C ALA A 146 6.35 -24.60 -12.29
N ALA A 147 6.18 -25.19 -11.10
CA ALA A 147 6.12 -26.64 -10.93
C ALA A 147 4.85 -27.24 -11.57
N CYS A 148 3.70 -26.57 -11.42
CA CYS A 148 2.40 -27.01 -11.92
C CYS A 148 2.28 -26.85 -13.45
N CYS A 149 2.73 -25.72 -14.00
CA CYS A 149 2.57 -25.36 -15.42
C CYS A 149 3.87 -25.52 -16.22
N GLY A 150 4.57 -26.65 -16.08
CA GLY A 150 5.57 -27.09 -17.05
C GLY A 150 6.99 -26.50 -16.89
N ARG A 151 7.47 -26.32 -15.65
CA ARG A 151 8.86 -26.04 -15.17
C ARG A 151 9.83 -25.43 -16.17
N HIS A 152 10.28 -26.23 -17.15
CA HIS A 152 11.35 -25.88 -18.09
C HIS A 152 10.88 -25.36 -19.47
N ARG A 153 9.61 -25.62 -19.83
CA ARG A 153 8.97 -25.26 -21.12
C ARG A 153 7.76 -24.33 -20.98
N GLY A 154 7.29 -24.07 -19.76
CA GLY A 154 6.16 -23.18 -19.49
C GLY A 154 6.51 -21.69 -19.47
N PRO A 155 5.49 -20.81 -19.42
CA PRO A 155 5.67 -19.34 -19.39
C PRO A 155 6.41 -18.84 -18.14
N TRP A 156 6.43 -19.62 -17.05
CA TRP A 156 7.06 -19.29 -15.77
C TRP A 156 8.50 -19.85 -15.61
N ARG A 157 9.19 -20.11 -16.73
CA ARG A 157 10.56 -20.63 -16.75
C ARG A 157 11.53 -19.69 -16.00
N THR A 158 12.53 -20.25 -15.32
CA THR A 158 13.64 -19.44 -14.79
C THR A 158 14.45 -18.86 -15.96
N PRO A 159 14.61 -17.52 -16.03
CA PRO A 159 15.31 -16.86 -17.11
C PRO A 159 16.78 -17.30 -17.16
N ALA A 160 17.31 -17.52 -18.36
CA ALA A 160 18.70 -17.91 -18.56
C ALA A 160 19.68 -16.71 -18.49
N SER A 161 19.17 -15.48 -18.60
CA SER A 161 19.95 -14.25 -18.53
C SER A 161 19.43 -13.30 -17.46
N GLY A 162 20.32 -12.61 -16.74
CA GLY A 162 19.94 -11.65 -15.69
C GLY A 162 19.17 -10.45 -16.25
N LEU A 163 19.39 -10.10 -17.53
CA LEU A 163 18.63 -9.05 -18.22
C LEU A 163 17.15 -9.43 -18.43
N THR A 164 16.88 -10.67 -18.85
CA THR A 164 15.49 -11.16 -18.95
C THR A 164 14.81 -11.24 -17.60
N TRP A 165 15.55 -11.62 -16.55
CA TRP A 165 15.04 -11.60 -15.19
C TRP A 165 14.67 -10.17 -14.74
N PHE A 166 15.57 -9.22 -14.96
CA PHE A 166 15.35 -7.81 -14.61
C PHE A 166 14.12 -7.22 -15.31
N ASN A 167 13.96 -7.48 -16.61
CA ASN A 167 12.79 -7.02 -17.36
C ASN A 167 11.48 -7.60 -16.80
N ILE A 168 11.46 -8.86 -16.36
CA ILE A 168 10.27 -9.46 -15.74
C ILE A 168 9.94 -8.78 -14.41
N ILE A 169 10.94 -8.54 -13.55
CA ILE A 169 10.74 -7.85 -12.27
C ILE A 169 10.25 -6.41 -12.49
N TRP A 170 10.86 -5.71 -13.45
CA TRP A 170 10.44 -4.37 -13.84
C TRP A 170 8.96 -4.35 -14.23
N ILE A 171 8.54 -5.21 -15.16
CA ILE A 171 7.15 -5.32 -15.58
C ILE A 171 6.25 -5.68 -14.40
N GLY A 172 6.66 -6.63 -13.55
CA GLY A 172 5.88 -7.06 -12.39
C GLY A 172 5.59 -5.94 -11.39
N ILE A 173 6.59 -5.09 -11.10
CA ILE A 173 6.43 -3.99 -10.15
C ILE A 173 5.48 -2.91 -10.69
N TYR A 174 5.66 -2.50 -11.94
CA TYR A 174 4.75 -1.51 -12.54
C TYR A 174 3.34 -2.06 -12.74
N HIS A 175 3.21 -3.34 -13.08
CA HIS A 175 1.92 -4.00 -13.21
C HIS A 175 1.19 -4.08 -11.87
N TYR A 176 1.91 -4.42 -10.78
CA TYR A 176 1.35 -4.40 -9.43
C TYR A 176 0.83 -3.02 -9.05
N CYS A 177 1.57 -1.95 -9.35
CA CYS A 177 1.13 -0.58 -9.06
C CYS A 177 -0.18 -0.25 -9.77
N PHE A 178 -0.29 -0.64 -11.04
CA PHE A 178 -1.51 -0.44 -11.83
C PHE A 178 -2.68 -1.27 -11.29
N ILE A 179 -2.47 -2.56 -11.00
CA ILE A 179 -3.50 -3.44 -10.43
C ILE A 179 -4.00 -2.87 -9.11
N ARG A 180 -3.09 -2.45 -8.22
CA ARG A 180 -3.47 -1.93 -6.91
C ARG A 180 -4.33 -0.67 -7.04
N VAL A 181 -3.94 0.28 -7.88
CA VAL A 181 -4.75 1.48 -8.15
C VAL A 181 -6.09 1.13 -8.81
N ALA A 182 -6.12 0.14 -9.70
CA ALA A 182 -7.37 -0.30 -10.31
C ALA A 182 -8.32 -0.96 -9.30
N MET A 183 -7.79 -1.79 -8.39
CA MET A 183 -8.55 -2.42 -7.30
C MET A 183 -9.06 -1.38 -6.30
N THR A 184 -8.28 -0.36 -5.98
CA THR A 184 -8.76 0.70 -5.08
C THR A 184 -9.84 1.57 -5.73
N ILE A 185 -9.74 1.86 -7.04
CA ILE A 185 -10.80 2.55 -7.78
C ILE A 185 -12.06 1.68 -7.85
N SER A 186 -11.92 0.37 -8.09
CA SER A 186 -13.09 -0.52 -8.10
C SER A 186 -13.77 -0.54 -6.74
N ALA A 187 -13.02 -0.48 -5.63
CA ALA A 187 -13.59 -0.43 -4.29
C ALA A 187 -14.45 0.82 -4.06
N VAL A 188 -13.96 1.98 -4.46
CA VAL A 188 -14.73 3.23 -4.37
C VAL A 188 -16.00 3.17 -5.24
N VAL A 189 -15.90 2.60 -6.44
CA VAL A 189 -17.05 2.44 -7.34
C VAL A 189 -18.06 1.44 -6.75
N SER A 190 -17.59 0.31 -6.21
CA SER A 190 -18.41 -0.68 -5.51
C SER A 190 -19.13 -0.10 -4.29
N GLN A 191 -18.47 0.81 -3.56
CA GLN A 191 -19.05 1.55 -2.45
C GLN A 191 -20.12 2.54 -2.93
N TYR A 192 -19.87 3.27 -4.02
CA TYR A 192 -20.86 4.16 -4.62
C TYR A 192 -22.15 3.42 -5.04
N PHE A 193 -22.02 2.19 -5.52
CA PHE A 193 -23.18 1.34 -5.89
C PHE A 193 -23.81 0.57 -4.72
N GLY A 194 -23.34 0.76 -3.48
CA GLY A 194 -23.87 0.08 -2.29
C GLY A 194 -23.64 -1.44 -2.29
N ARG A 195 -22.63 -1.91 -3.03
CA ARG A 195 -22.25 -3.34 -3.14
C ARG A 195 -20.97 -3.69 -2.37
N TYR A 196 -20.35 -2.69 -1.74
CA TYR A 196 -19.23 -2.86 -0.82
C TYR A 196 -19.78 -3.07 0.60
N CYS A 197 -19.28 -4.09 1.29
CA CYS A 197 -19.69 -4.45 2.66
C CYS A 197 -18.43 -4.88 3.41
N GLU A 198 -17.95 -4.06 4.34
CA GLU A 198 -16.70 -4.27 5.07
C GLU A 198 -16.83 -5.42 6.08
N SER A 199 -17.97 -5.48 6.79
CA SER A 199 -18.27 -6.55 7.75
C SER A 199 -18.45 -7.96 7.16
N SER A 200 -18.65 -8.11 5.84
CA SER A 200 -18.98 -9.41 5.24
C SER A 200 -17.88 -9.99 4.34
N ASN A 201 -17.23 -11.06 4.80
CA ASN A 201 -16.31 -11.89 4.02
C ASN A 201 -17.00 -12.81 2.99
N SER A 202 -18.21 -12.48 2.56
CA SER A 202 -18.90 -13.30 1.55
C SER A 202 -18.47 -12.90 0.13
N PRO A 203 -18.37 -13.85 -0.83
CA PRO A 203 -17.99 -13.57 -2.22
C PRO A 203 -18.98 -12.68 -2.98
N VAL A 204 -20.12 -12.35 -2.36
CA VAL A 204 -21.21 -11.54 -2.91
C VAL A 204 -20.90 -10.04 -2.83
N PHE A 205 -20.02 -9.62 -1.91
CA PHE A 205 -19.65 -8.21 -1.73
C PHE A 205 -18.25 -7.92 -2.28
N GLY A 206 -18.03 -6.67 -2.72
CA GLY A 206 -16.76 -6.24 -3.34
C GLY A 206 -15.53 -6.37 -2.43
N HIS A 207 -15.73 -6.25 -1.11
CA HIS A 207 -14.68 -6.24 -0.09
C HIS A 207 -13.65 -7.37 -0.24
N ILE A 208 -14.10 -8.63 -0.39
CA ILE A 208 -13.19 -9.78 -0.45
C ILE A 208 -12.31 -9.84 -1.72
N TRP A 209 -12.71 -9.15 -2.78
CA TRP A 209 -12.02 -9.14 -4.07
C TRP A 209 -11.01 -8.00 -4.18
N GLU A 210 -11.21 -6.95 -3.38
CA GLU A 210 -10.43 -5.72 -3.40
C GLU A 210 -9.38 -5.69 -2.28
N GLU A 211 -9.63 -6.44 -1.20
CA GLU A 211 -8.72 -6.59 -0.07
C GLU A 211 -7.57 -7.55 -0.40
N THR A 212 -6.31 -7.07 -0.32
CA THR A 212 -5.17 -7.96 -0.52
C THR A 212 -4.93 -8.83 0.72
N PRO A 213 -4.33 -10.03 0.60
CA PRO A 213 -4.03 -10.87 1.76
C PRO A 213 -3.20 -10.17 2.85
N ALA A 214 -2.43 -9.15 2.49
CA ALA A 214 -1.68 -8.33 3.43
C ALA A 214 -2.55 -7.36 4.24
N ASP A 215 -3.67 -6.91 3.67
CA ASP A 215 -4.61 -5.98 4.31
C ASP A 215 -5.50 -6.72 5.31
N ARG A 216 -5.89 -7.97 4.98
CA ARG A 216 -6.61 -8.87 5.90
C ARG A 216 -5.90 -9.13 7.24
N VAL A 217 -4.57 -9.08 7.25
CA VAL A 217 -3.76 -9.23 8.48
C VAL A 217 -3.78 -7.94 9.32
N LYS A 218 -3.93 -6.77 8.69
CA LYS A 218 -4.04 -5.48 9.37
C LYS A 218 -5.40 -5.35 10.07
N GLU A 219 -6.48 -5.83 9.44
CA GLU A 219 -7.85 -5.83 9.99
C GLU A 219 -7.98 -6.69 11.26
N THR A 220 -7.27 -7.81 11.34
CA THR A 220 -7.36 -8.75 12.47
C THR A 220 -6.54 -8.36 13.71
N ARG A 221 -5.82 -7.23 13.70
CA ARG A 221 -4.89 -6.84 14.76
C ARG A 221 -5.23 -5.48 15.35
#